data_AF-A0A0G4L3Q0-F1
#
_entry.id   AF-A0A0G4L3Q0-F1
#
_cell.length_a   1.000
_cell.length_b   1.000
_cell.length_c   1.000
_cell.angle_alpha   90.00
_cell.angle_beta   90.00
_cell.angle_gamma   90.00
#
_symmetry.space_group_name_H-M   'P 1'
#
loop_
_entity.id
_entity.type
_entity.pdbx_description
1 polymer ?
#
loop_
_entity_poly.entity_id
_entity_poly.type
_entity_poly.pdbx_seq_one_letter_code
_entity_poly.pdbx_strand_id
1 'polypeptide(L)'
;MVASIGLLTPAGLDYFFAIFDDYEHMGSSKRAQEDFLCDDLPPYAGQLGEDKLRWEAHRKDIYRRWLKTLGYTRDTHADGRTLITIKALGVWDTVGTLGVPPVPIIDTWKFTNTEVSDRVENAFQALALDEPRFAFRPALWERVRENRTNLKQVWFPGNHGGVGGGWHDQQIATISLAWMCDQLSTVGIEFSLPRMTEVFLEGLRYNAAHPFPVVGTTSPLPAWASFLWQQQPKLLPWGSPDICRATHIVRDETEHDDATCKHPRARPEQYWQTARSWALGQIRAPTSRLQMMAGETVRNPGLFMRADCDTNKDTDQPLLNTNERIHSSVRVRLACEGLGLDDGETWRCKSLSGGSRSGRQIWRLAHGSAFRPAAVDALRMFRPREVELGYPAEYLYPVDERDGQWQWVFDQEGDITGAGHERVPQALVLPEEPMIGYWEKYLLALTSGYPDVWRQSNPAAAMVSFQTLLLLAATALSATALPSTSAKPPGKPHHNDPCATVRCGFNTVCEAVKGKARCVPGTKCGPTMCGAGQVCCNASCGICTPPDGACIQIVCENASKF
;
A
#
# COMPACT_ATOMS: atom_id res chain seq x y z
N MET A 1 -20.22 0.79 17.68
CA MET A 1 -20.50 1.23 19.06
C MET A 1 -20.42 2.76 19.21
N VAL A 2 -19.26 3.40 19.02
CA VAL A 2 -19.13 4.88 19.18
C VAL A 2 -20.16 5.64 18.34
N ALA A 3 -20.29 5.26 17.07
CA ALA A 3 -21.24 5.89 16.15
C ALA A 3 -22.72 5.66 16.52
N SER A 4 -23.05 4.62 17.29
CA SER A 4 -24.43 4.27 17.63
C SER A 4 -24.82 4.75 19.03
N ILE A 5 -24.07 4.31 20.06
CA ILE A 5 -24.37 4.56 21.47
C ILE A 5 -23.52 5.67 22.11
N GLY A 6 -22.61 6.30 21.36
CA GLY A 6 -21.76 7.39 21.85
C GLY A 6 -20.40 6.91 22.39
N LEU A 7 -19.60 7.87 22.82
CA LEU A 7 -18.29 7.65 23.44
C LEU A 7 -18.48 7.43 24.94
N LEU A 8 -18.01 6.29 25.45
CA LEU A 8 -18.09 5.97 26.87
C LEU A 8 -17.27 6.99 27.70
N THR A 9 -17.84 7.37 28.83
CA THR A 9 -17.14 8.16 29.86
C THR A 9 -16.23 7.24 30.68
N PRO A 10 -15.31 7.77 31.51
CA PRO A 10 -14.55 6.95 32.44
C PRO A 10 -15.43 6.02 33.29
N ALA A 11 -16.55 6.53 33.81
CA ALA A 11 -17.52 5.71 34.56
C ALA A 11 -18.18 4.62 33.70
N GLY A 12 -18.49 4.91 32.43
CA GLY A 12 -19.00 3.89 31.51
C GLY A 12 -17.97 2.83 31.12
N LEU A 13 -16.68 3.19 31.08
CA LEU A 13 -15.60 2.23 30.79
C LEU A 13 -15.44 1.18 31.89
N ASP A 14 -15.78 1.50 33.15
CA ASP A 14 -15.82 0.51 34.23
C ASP A 14 -16.84 -0.62 33.96
N TYR A 15 -17.84 -0.35 33.11
CA TYR A 15 -18.85 -1.30 32.66
C TYR A 15 -18.67 -1.72 31.20
N PHE A 16 -17.50 -1.46 30.58
CA PHE A 16 -17.28 -1.67 29.15
C PHE A 16 -17.72 -3.06 28.69
N PHE A 17 -17.31 -4.12 29.40
CA PHE A 17 -17.65 -5.49 29.01
C PHE A 17 -19.16 -5.73 28.99
N ALA A 18 -19.87 -5.33 30.05
CA ALA A 18 -21.32 -5.53 30.14
C ALA A 18 -22.09 -4.69 29.10
N ILE A 19 -21.68 -3.43 28.89
CA ILE A 19 -22.25 -2.55 27.86
C ILE A 19 -21.99 -3.11 26.46
N PHE A 20 -20.80 -3.62 26.23
CA PHE A 20 -20.40 -4.19 24.96
C PHE A 20 -21.14 -5.49 24.68
N ASP A 21 -21.27 -6.36 25.68
CA ASP A 21 -22.02 -7.61 25.59
C ASP A 21 -23.52 -7.34 25.31
N ASP A 22 -24.14 -6.37 26.00
CA ASP A 22 -25.49 -5.89 25.68
C ASP A 22 -25.57 -5.44 24.21
N TYR A 23 -24.60 -4.63 23.76
CA TYR A 23 -24.56 -4.06 22.42
C TYR A 23 -24.50 -5.14 21.32
N GLU A 24 -23.71 -6.19 21.52
CA GLU A 24 -23.61 -7.33 20.59
C GLU A 24 -24.91 -8.15 20.53
N HIS A 25 -25.60 -8.26 21.66
CA HIS A 25 -26.82 -9.06 21.78
C HIS A 25 -28.11 -8.28 21.55
N MET A 26 -28.03 -7.03 21.06
CA MET A 26 -29.19 -6.19 20.77
C MET A 26 -30.22 -6.86 19.85
N GLY A 27 -29.79 -7.74 18.94
CA GLY A 27 -30.66 -8.51 18.04
C GLY A 27 -30.81 -10.00 18.39
N SER A 28 -30.36 -10.43 19.57
CA SER A 28 -30.36 -11.84 19.96
C SER A 28 -31.75 -12.31 20.40
N SER A 29 -32.22 -13.41 19.81
CA SER A 29 -33.41 -14.13 20.29
C SER A 29 -33.12 -15.10 21.43
N LYS A 30 -31.83 -15.34 21.75
CA LYS A 30 -31.39 -16.31 22.77
C LYS A 30 -31.16 -15.67 24.15
N ARG A 31 -30.93 -14.36 24.21
CA ARG A 31 -30.64 -13.64 25.44
C ARG A 31 -31.94 -13.14 26.06
N ALA A 32 -32.16 -13.40 27.35
CA ALA A 32 -33.37 -12.95 28.02
C ALA A 32 -33.35 -11.44 28.25
N GLN A 33 -34.52 -10.81 28.32
CA GLN A 33 -34.62 -9.36 28.50
C GLN A 33 -34.06 -8.91 29.86
N GLU A 34 -34.18 -9.75 30.88
CA GLU A 34 -33.64 -9.56 32.24
C GLU A 34 -32.10 -9.62 32.31
N ASP A 35 -31.44 -10.16 31.28
CA ASP A 35 -29.97 -10.21 31.23
C ASP A 35 -29.36 -8.89 30.72
N PHE A 36 -30.17 -7.98 30.17
CA PHE A 36 -29.68 -6.67 29.70
C PHE A 36 -29.60 -5.69 30.88
N LEU A 37 -28.62 -4.79 30.84
CA LEU A 37 -28.49 -3.76 31.89
C LEU A 37 -29.66 -2.77 31.91
N CYS A 38 -30.37 -2.62 30.78
CA CYS A 38 -31.47 -1.69 30.60
C CYS A 38 -32.81 -2.43 30.55
N ASP A 39 -33.63 -2.24 31.58
CA ASP A 39 -34.95 -2.89 31.73
C ASP A 39 -35.96 -2.45 30.66
N ASP A 40 -35.85 -1.21 30.17
CA ASP A 40 -36.81 -0.57 29.26
C ASP A 40 -36.59 -0.92 27.77
N LEU A 41 -35.74 -1.90 27.45
CA LEU A 41 -35.52 -2.26 26.05
C LEU A 41 -36.72 -3.06 25.50
N PRO A 42 -37.22 -2.72 24.29
CA PRO A 42 -38.26 -3.51 23.66
C PRO A 42 -37.78 -4.94 23.39
N PRO A 43 -38.62 -5.97 23.60
CA PRO A 43 -38.27 -7.35 23.30
C PRO A 43 -38.17 -7.56 21.78
N TYR A 44 -37.29 -8.46 21.38
CA TYR A 44 -37.16 -8.84 19.97
C TYR A 44 -38.40 -9.59 19.50
N ALA A 45 -39.00 -9.13 18.39
CA ALA A 45 -40.24 -9.70 17.87
C ALA A 45 -40.04 -10.55 16.60
N GLY A 46 -38.80 -10.95 16.31
CA GLY A 46 -38.47 -11.83 15.18
C GLY A 46 -38.42 -11.14 13.82
N GLN A 47 -38.19 -9.81 13.78
CA GLN A 47 -37.98 -9.07 12.54
C GLN A 47 -36.79 -9.65 11.75
N LEU A 48 -36.86 -9.66 10.42
CA LEU A 48 -35.78 -10.17 9.56
C LEU A 48 -35.31 -9.08 8.59
N GLY A 49 -34.11 -9.24 8.04
CA GLY A 49 -33.56 -8.33 7.01
C GLY A 49 -33.57 -6.86 7.44
N GLU A 50 -34.10 -5.97 6.60
CA GLU A 50 -34.14 -4.53 6.89
C GLU A 50 -34.97 -4.17 8.14
N ASP A 51 -36.05 -4.90 8.41
CA ASP A 51 -36.87 -4.65 9.60
C ASP A 51 -36.08 -4.94 10.87
N LYS A 52 -35.22 -5.97 10.85
CA LYS A 52 -34.30 -6.26 11.95
C LYS A 52 -33.32 -5.13 12.16
N LEU A 53 -32.70 -4.62 11.09
CA LEU A 53 -31.76 -3.49 11.15
C LEU A 53 -32.41 -2.23 11.73
N ARG A 54 -33.62 -1.89 11.27
CA ARG A 54 -34.40 -0.75 11.80
C ARG A 54 -34.74 -0.94 13.27
N TRP A 55 -35.16 -2.14 13.65
CA TRP A 55 -35.51 -2.47 15.02
C TRP A 55 -34.30 -2.42 15.95
N GLU A 56 -33.16 -3.00 15.56
CA GLU A 56 -31.92 -2.92 16.32
C GLU A 56 -31.43 -1.48 16.49
N ALA A 57 -31.52 -0.66 15.44
CA ALA A 57 -31.15 0.75 15.51
C ALA A 57 -32.02 1.51 16.53
N HIS A 58 -33.33 1.22 16.56
CA HIS A 58 -34.25 1.79 17.55
C HIS A 58 -33.90 1.34 18.99
N ARG A 59 -33.65 0.05 19.20
CA ARG A 59 -33.25 -0.50 20.51
C ARG A 59 -31.93 0.11 21.00
N LYS A 60 -30.95 0.25 20.10
CA LYS A 60 -29.67 0.93 20.36
C LYS A 60 -29.85 2.42 20.71
N ASP A 61 -30.84 3.11 20.15
CA ASP A 61 -31.17 4.49 20.53
C ASP A 61 -31.73 4.59 21.96
N ILE A 62 -32.65 3.70 22.34
CA ILE A 62 -33.17 3.63 23.71
C ILE A 62 -32.03 3.37 24.70
N TYR A 63 -31.20 2.36 24.39
CA TYR A 63 -30.05 2.00 25.21
C TYR A 63 -29.06 3.16 25.38
N ARG A 64 -28.75 3.87 24.29
CA ARG A 64 -27.94 5.09 24.34
C ARG A 64 -28.53 6.12 25.29
N ARG A 65 -29.83 6.42 25.17
CA ARG A 65 -30.49 7.43 26.02
C ARG A 65 -30.41 7.04 27.49
N TRP A 66 -30.61 5.76 27.80
CA TRP A 66 -30.44 5.21 29.14
C TRP A 66 -28.99 5.32 29.66
N LEU A 67 -27.99 4.94 28.86
CA LEU A 67 -26.58 5.14 29.24
C LEU A 67 -26.24 6.61 29.50
N LYS A 68 -26.89 7.55 28.81
CA LYS A 68 -26.71 8.99 29.04
C LYS A 68 -27.31 9.44 30.38
N THR A 69 -28.45 8.91 30.81
CA THR A 69 -29.05 9.27 32.12
C THR A 69 -28.16 8.82 33.28
N LEU A 70 -27.43 7.72 33.10
CA LEU A 70 -26.43 7.22 34.05
C LEU A 70 -25.08 7.94 33.96
N GLY A 71 -24.86 8.77 32.94
CA GLY A 71 -23.58 9.42 32.69
C GLY A 71 -22.48 8.47 32.18
N TYR A 72 -22.85 7.29 31.68
CA TYR A 72 -21.90 6.28 31.17
C TYR A 72 -21.46 6.54 29.73
N THR A 73 -22.23 7.30 28.95
CA THR A 73 -21.88 7.68 27.58
C THR A 73 -22.17 9.14 27.31
N ARG A 74 -21.49 9.68 26.29
CA ARG A 74 -21.81 10.98 25.67
C ARG A 74 -21.76 10.85 24.16
N ASP A 75 -22.70 11.47 23.49
CA ASP A 75 -22.80 11.56 22.02
C ASP A 75 -22.60 12.99 21.51
N THR A 76 -22.39 13.95 22.41
CA THR A 76 -22.06 15.35 22.13
C THR A 76 -20.78 15.79 22.84
N HIS A 77 -20.18 16.86 22.33
CA HIS A 77 -19.10 17.58 22.99
C HIS A 77 -19.60 18.28 24.26
N ALA A 78 -18.68 18.89 25.01
CA ALA A 78 -18.99 19.57 26.27
C ALA A 78 -20.04 20.69 26.15
N ASP A 79 -20.28 21.19 24.94
CA ASP A 79 -21.30 22.20 24.64
C ASP A 79 -22.74 21.63 24.61
N GLY A 80 -22.89 20.31 24.67
CA GLY A 80 -24.16 19.61 24.62
C GLY A 80 -24.87 19.66 23.26
N ARG A 81 -24.24 20.23 22.22
CA ARG A 81 -24.87 20.50 20.92
C ARG A 81 -24.13 19.85 19.77
N THR A 82 -22.81 19.99 19.72
CA THR A 82 -22.01 19.39 18.65
C THR A 82 -21.92 17.90 18.86
N LEU A 83 -22.39 17.11 17.88
CA LEU A 83 -22.28 15.65 17.92
C LEU A 83 -20.82 15.21 17.85
N ILE A 84 -20.48 14.16 18.60
CA ILE A 84 -19.17 13.51 18.50
C ILE A 84 -19.13 12.69 17.21
N THR A 85 -18.13 12.97 16.39
CA THR A 85 -17.82 12.22 15.16
C THR A 85 -16.48 11.51 15.29
N ILE A 86 -16.29 10.49 14.47
CA ILE A 86 -15.01 9.79 14.29
C ILE A 86 -14.30 10.46 13.11
N LYS A 87 -13.17 11.12 13.38
CA LYS A 87 -12.40 11.83 12.36
C LYS A 87 -11.85 10.93 11.26
N ALA A 88 -11.30 9.78 11.64
CA ALA A 88 -10.88 8.75 10.70
C ALA A 88 -11.02 7.36 11.31
N LEU A 89 -11.34 6.39 10.45
CA LEU A 89 -11.30 4.96 10.73
C LEU A 89 -10.43 4.31 9.67
N GLY A 90 -9.24 3.86 10.07
CA GLY A 90 -8.31 3.10 9.22
C GLY A 90 -8.29 1.64 9.64
N VAL A 91 -8.57 0.72 8.72
CA VAL A 91 -8.57 -0.74 8.98
C VAL A 91 -7.83 -1.50 7.88
N TRP A 92 -7.31 -2.67 8.23
CA TRP A 92 -6.69 -3.60 7.29
C TRP A 92 -7.50 -4.88 7.23
N ASP A 93 -7.90 -5.23 6.01
CA ASP A 93 -8.48 -6.49 5.59
C ASP A 93 -9.54 -7.06 6.54
N THR A 94 -10.50 -6.22 6.94
CA THR A 94 -11.59 -6.60 7.84
C THR A 94 -12.26 -7.89 7.36
N VAL A 95 -12.28 -8.92 8.20
CA VAL A 95 -12.89 -10.22 7.88
C VAL A 95 -14.30 -10.27 8.47
N GLY A 96 -15.30 -10.52 7.62
CA GLY A 96 -16.71 -10.60 8.01
C GLY A 96 -17.20 -12.01 8.33
N THR A 97 -16.31 -13.01 8.35
CA THR A 97 -16.69 -14.42 8.50
C THR A 97 -16.53 -14.91 9.93
N LEU A 98 -17.64 -15.42 10.48
CA LEU A 98 -17.71 -16.23 11.70
C LEU A 98 -16.67 -17.35 11.69
N GLY A 99 -16.29 -17.75 12.90
CA GLY A 99 -15.30 -18.77 13.23
C GLY A 99 -15.23 -19.98 12.29
N VAL A 100 -14.02 -20.53 12.23
CA VAL A 100 -13.67 -21.82 11.64
C VAL A 100 -14.83 -22.83 11.80
N PRO A 101 -15.32 -23.47 10.72
CA PRO A 101 -16.34 -24.52 10.86
C PRO A 101 -15.79 -25.72 11.66
N PRO A 102 -16.68 -26.52 12.27
CA PRO A 102 -17.10 -26.38 13.66
C PRO A 102 -15.98 -26.71 14.66
N VAL A 103 -15.41 -25.70 15.32
CA VAL A 103 -14.78 -25.90 16.64
C VAL A 103 -15.74 -25.30 17.67
N PRO A 104 -16.29 -26.08 18.62
CA PRO A 104 -17.49 -25.73 19.39
C PRO A 104 -17.27 -24.66 20.50
N ILE A 105 -16.36 -23.70 20.33
CA ILE A 105 -15.90 -22.83 21.44
C ILE A 105 -15.88 -21.33 21.10
N ILE A 106 -16.02 -20.88 19.84
CA ILE A 106 -15.87 -19.43 19.53
C ILE A 106 -16.98 -18.95 18.60
N ASP A 107 -18.11 -18.58 19.21
CA ASP A 107 -19.31 -18.03 18.56
C ASP A 107 -19.30 -16.49 18.62
N THR A 108 -18.14 -15.86 18.41
CA THR A 108 -17.94 -14.45 18.74
C THR A 108 -17.76 -13.61 17.47
N TRP A 109 -18.41 -12.45 17.45
CA TRP A 109 -18.34 -11.35 16.46
C TRP A 109 -19.15 -11.55 15.16
N LYS A 110 -20.38 -11.01 15.14
CA LYS A 110 -21.19 -10.84 13.91
C LYS A 110 -21.26 -9.37 13.52
N PHE A 111 -20.96 -9.03 12.26
CA PHE A 111 -21.20 -7.68 11.76
C PHE A 111 -22.70 -7.43 11.66
N THR A 112 -23.17 -6.38 12.33
CA THR A 112 -24.59 -6.01 12.32
C THR A 112 -25.01 -5.33 11.00
N ASN A 113 -24.08 -4.75 10.22
CA ASN A 113 -24.31 -4.17 8.89
C ASN A 113 -22.97 -3.82 8.19
N THR A 114 -22.91 -3.85 6.86
CA THR A 114 -21.80 -3.35 5.99
C THR A 114 -21.87 -1.84 5.73
N GLU A 115 -22.93 -1.16 6.14
CA GLU A 115 -23.08 0.29 6.02
C GLU A 115 -22.09 1.06 6.91
N VAL A 116 -21.28 1.95 6.31
CA VAL A 116 -20.48 2.91 7.09
C VAL A 116 -21.41 3.96 7.71
N SER A 117 -21.19 4.29 8.99
CA SER A 117 -21.98 5.33 9.66
C SER A 117 -21.63 6.73 9.15
N ASP A 118 -22.63 7.58 9.06
CA ASP A 118 -22.52 9.04 8.81
C ASP A 118 -21.74 9.81 9.89
N ARG A 119 -21.51 9.21 11.07
CA ARG A 119 -20.64 9.78 12.11
C ARG A 119 -19.16 9.54 11.86
N VAL A 120 -18.78 8.76 10.84
CA VAL A 120 -17.40 8.59 10.40
C VAL A 120 -17.12 9.59 9.29
N GLU A 121 -16.18 10.50 9.49
CA GLU A 121 -15.85 11.51 8.46
C GLU A 121 -14.99 10.90 7.35
N ASN A 122 -14.01 10.07 7.71
CA ASN A 122 -13.09 9.42 6.79
C ASN A 122 -12.98 7.92 7.12
N ALA A 123 -13.19 7.05 6.14
CA ALA A 123 -13.12 5.60 6.30
C ALA A 123 -12.17 5.03 5.26
N PHE A 124 -11.06 4.45 5.71
CA PHE A 124 -9.98 3.94 4.88
C PHE A 124 -9.77 2.46 5.16
N GLN A 125 -9.80 1.64 4.13
CA GLN A 125 -9.64 0.20 4.26
C GLN A 125 -8.64 -0.33 3.22
N ALA A 126 -7.57 -0.96 3.70
CA ALA A 126 -6.66 -1.72 2.85
C ALA A 126 -7.16 -3.16 2.72
N LEU A 127 -7.20 -3.72 1.52
CA LEU A 127 -7.77 -5.05 1.22
C LEU A 127 -6.75 -5.96 0.52
N ALA A 128 -6.76 -7.25 0.88
CA ALA A 128 -5.89 -8.26 0.27
C ALA A 128 -6.55 -8.91 -0.97
N LEU A 129 -5.84 -8.93 -2.10
CA LEU A 129 -6.30 -9.62 -3.31
C LEU A 129 -6.08 -11.15 -3.22
N ASP A 130 -4.96 -11.58 -2.63
CA ASP A 130 -4.45 -12.95 -2.71
C ASP A 130 -4.73 -13.77 -1.45
N GLU A 131 -5.83 -13.51 -0.75
CA GLU A 131 -6.27 -14.31 0.39
C GLU A 131 -7.23 -15.42 -0.06
N PRO A 132 -6.80 -16.69 -0.09
CA PRO A 132 -7.59 -17.77 -0.65
C PRO A 132 -8.57 -18.40 0.35
N ARG A 133 -8.44 -18.15 1.67
CA ARG A 133 -9.29 -18.81 2.67
C ARG A 133 -10.71 -18.27 2.62
N PHE A 134 -11.69 -19.16 2.44
CA PHE A 134 -13.11 -18.79 2.49
C PHE A 134 -13.51 -18.14 3.83
N ALA A 135 -12.96 -18.63 4.94
CA ALA A 135 -13.18 -18.06 6.28
C ALA A 135 -12.50 -16.70 6.52
N PHE A 136 -11.78 -16.18 5.53
CA PHE A 136 -11.21 -14.83 5.54
C PHE A 136 -11.91 -13.99 4.48
N ARG A 137 -13.23 -14.10 4.37
CA ARG A 137 -14.00 -13.30 3.43
C ARG A 137 -13.97 -11.82 3.87
N PRO A 138 -13.64 -10.86 2.97
CA PRO A 138 -13.53 -9.47 3.36
C PRO A 138 -14.92 -8.86 3.59
N ALA A 139 -15.02 -8.03 4.63
CA ALA A 139 -16.17 -7.16 4.91
C ALA A 139 -15.91 -5.79 4.30
N LEU A 140 -16.48 -5.54 3.12
CA LEU A 140 -16.42 -4.22 2.49
C LEU A 140 -17.48 -3.29 3.08
N TRP A 141 -17.14 -2.02 3.18
CA TRP A 141 -18.09 -0.97 3.51
C TRP A 141 -18.85 -0.48 2.29
N GLU A 142 -20.10 -0.08 2.52
CA GLU A 142 -20.91 0.63 1.53
C GLU A 142 -21.39 1.98 2.07
N ARG A 143 -21.56 2.94 1.16
CA ARG A 143 -22.23 4.20 1.47
C ARG A 143 -23.66 4.14 0.97
N VAL A 144 -24.57 3.96 1.90
CA VAL A 144 -26.01 4.10 1.65
C VAL A 144 -26.50 5.46 2.13
N ARG A 145 -27.66 5.88 1.63
CA ARG A 145 -28.28 7.19 1.94
C ARG A 145 -27.35 8.35 1.53
N GLU A 146 -27.70 9.60 1.86
CA GLU A 146 -26.85 10.77 1.55
C GLU A 146 -25.60 10.84 2.45
N ASN A 147 -24.94 9.71 2.71
CA ASN A 147 -23.77 9.61 3.55
C ASN A 147 -22.57 10.34 2.91
N ARG A 148 -22.00 11.28 3.66
CA ARG A 148 -20.90 12.16 3.24
C ARG A 148 -19.51 11.65 3.63
N THR A 149 -19.41 10.45 4.20
CA THR A 149 -18.14 9.80 4.56
C THR A 149 -17.22 9.79 3.34
N ASN A 150 -15.99 10.26 3.54
CA ASN A 150 -14.90 10.05 2.61
C ASN A 150 -14.42 8.59 2.73
N LEU A 151 -15.06 7.70 1.98
CA LEU A 151 -14.77 6.27 1.95
C LEU A 151 -13.70 5.98 0.90
N LYS A 152 -12.61 5.28 1.23
CA LYS A 152 -11.68 4.67 0.28
C LYS A 152 -11.39 3.23 0.68
N GLN A 153 -11.56 2.31 -0.26
CA GLN A 153 -11.23 0.89 -0.07
C GLN A 153 -10.24 0.49 -1.16
N VAL A 154 -9.00 0.18 -0.78
CA VAL A 154 -7.90 0.00 -1.73
C VAL A 154 -7.37 -1.42 -1.68
N TRP A 155 -7.32 -2.07 -2.83
CA TRP A 155 -6.86 -3.44 -3.00
C TRP A 155 -5.35 -3.50 -3.27
N PHE A 156 -4.65 -4.30 -2.49
CA PHE A 156 -3.21 -4.53 -2.57
C PHE A 156 -2.91 -6.01 -2.95
N PRO A 157 -1.77 -6.28 -3.61
CA PRO A 157 -1.28 -7.65 -3.72
C PRO A 157 -1.00 -8.19 -2.31
N GLY A 158 -1.08 -9.50 -2.09
CA GLY A 158 -0.88 -10.08 -0.76
C GLY A 158 -2.10 -10.81 -0.22
N ASN A 159 -1.85 -11.73 0.73
CA ASN A 159 -2.89 -12.34 1.56
C ASN A 159 -3.22 -11.45 2.79
N HIS A 160 -4.08 -11.91 3.70
CA HIS A 160 -4.48 -11.15 4.90
C HIS A 160 -3.30 -10.59 5.71
N GLY A 161 -2.31 -11.43 6.04
CA GLY A 161 -1.11 -10.99 6.77
C GLY A 161 -0.07 -10.27 5.90
N GLY A 162 -0.10 -10.48 4.58
CA GLY A 162 0.74 -9.75 3.63
C GLY A 162 0.35 -8.28 3.55
N VAL A 163 -0.95 -7.98 3.60
CA VAL A 163 -1.46 -6.60 3.61
C VAL A 163 -1.55 -6.03 5.03
N GLY A 164 -1.99 -6.81 6.02
CA GLY A 164 -2.15 -6.36 7.41
C GLY A 164 -0.88 -6.39 8.25
N GLY A 165 0.17 -7.09 7.80
CA GLY A 165 1.40 -7.33 8.56
C GLY A 165 1.36 -8.61 9.40
N GLY A 166 2.47 -8.90 10.08
CA GLY A 166 2.61 -10.08 10.96
C GLY A 166 3.43 -11.24 10.39
N TRP A 167 4.07 -11.04 9.24
CA TRP A 167 5.09 -11.93 8.68
C TRP A 167 6.48 -11.31 8.85
N HIS A 168 7.55 -12.06 8.62
CA HIS A 168 8.88 -11.45 8.64
C HIS A 168 9.17 -10.64 7.37
N ASP A 169 8.76 -11.13 6.18
CA ASP A 169 8.67 -10.25 5.01
C ASP A 169 7.48 -9.30 5.19
N GLN A 170 7.80 -8.02 5.36
CA GLN A 170 6.85 -6.94 5.56
C GLN A 170 6.73 -6.01 4.35
N GLN A 171 7.30 -6.32 3.19
CA GLN A 171 7.36 -5.36 2.09
C GLN A 171 5.96 -4.89 1.64
N ILE A 172 5.02 -5.81 1.43
CA ILE A 172 3.64 -5.50 1.04
C ILE A 172 2.90 -4.77 2.17
N ALA A 173 3.07 -5.21 3.42
CA ALA A 173 2.45 -4.58 4.59
C ALA A 173 2.97 -3.15 4.81
N THR A 174 4.23 -2.91 4.47
CA THR A 174 4.85 -1.58 4.54
C THR A 174 4.27 -0.65 3.48
N ILE A 175 3.93 -1.18 2.30
CA ILE A 175 3.23 -0.41 1.26
C ILE A 175 1.83 -0.02 1.72
N SER A 176 1.04 -0.96 2.26
CA SER A 176 -0.31 -0.67 2.77
C SER A 176 -0.27 0.28 3.98
N LEU A 177 0.75 0.16 4.84
CA LEU A 177 1.01 1.06 5.96
C LEU A 177 1.31 2.48 5.48
N ALA A 178 2.24 2.63 4.52
CA ALA A 178 2.58 3.94 3.96
C ALA A 178 1.34 4.62 3.36
N TRP A 179 0.54 3.88 2.59
CA TRP A 179 -0.73 4.38 2.06
C TRP A 179 -1.69 4.83 3.17
N MET A 180 -1.86 4.03 4.23
CA MET A 180 -2.73 4.40 5.34
C MET A 180 -2.23 5.63 6.09
N CYS A 181 -0.92 5.73 6.34
CA CYS A 181 -0.30 6.90 6.93
C CYS A 181 -0.63 8.15 6.11
N ASP A 182 -0.47 8.09 4.78
CA ASP A 182 -0.83 9.21 3.90
C ASP A 182 -2.32 9.57 3.99
N GLN A 183 -3.23 8.59 4.11
CA GLN A 183 -4.65 8.89 4.31
C GLN A 183 -4.90 9.58 5.66
N LEU A 184 -4.27 9.10 6.73
CA LEU A 184 -4.42 9.66 8.08
C LEU A 184 -3.76 11.04 8.23
N SER A 185 -2.70 11.32 7.47
CA SER A 185 -2.08 12.63 7.41
C SER A 185 -3.02 13.71 6.89
N THR A 186 -3.93 13.35 5.96
CA THR A 186 -4.96 14.28 5.46
C THR A 186 -5.96 14.74 6.53
N VAL A 187 -6.10 13.98 7.63
CA VAL A 187 -7.07 14.28 8.71
C VAL A 187 -6.43 14.94 9.93
N GLY A 188 -5.12 15.19 9.91
CA GLY A 188 -4.44 15.84 11.03
C GLY A 188 -3.42 14.98 11.77
N ILE A 189 -3.29 13.68 11.45
CA ILE A 189 -2.36 12.79 12.15
C ILE A 189 -0.93 13.00 11.62
N GLU A 190 0.05 12.97 12.50
CA GLU A 190 1.46 13.11 12.16
C GLU A 190 2.22 11.85 12.57
N PHE A 191 3.18 11.43 11.74
CA PHE A 191 3.98 10.23 11.96
C PHE A 191 5.44 10.60 12.13
N SER A 192 6.11 9.98 13.09
CA SER A 192 7.53 10.22 13.35
C SER A 192 8.37 9.77 12.16
N LEU A 193 9.00 10.72 11.46
CA LEU A 193 9.92 10.45 10.36
C LEU A 193 11.01 9.43 10.73
N PRO A 194 11.78 9.59 11.83
CA PRO A 194 12.79 8.60 12.23
C PRO A 194 12.22 7.19 12.39
N ARG A 195 11.04 7.05 13.00
CA ARG A 195 10.42 5.74 13.22
C ARG A 195 9.93 5.12 11.91
N MET A 196 9.31 5.89 11.04
CA MET A 196 8.85 5.42 9.73
C MET A 196 10.04 5.00 8.86
N THR A 197 11.11 5.80 8.83
CA THR A 197 12.36 5.43 8.14
C THR A 197 12.93 4.13 8.68
N GLU A 198 12.95 3.93 10.00
CA GLU A 198 13.43 2.69 10.61
C GLU A 198 12.61 1.48 10.17
N VAL A 199 11.28 1.57 10.22
CA VAL A 199 10.37 0.50 9.75
C VAL A 199 10.63 0.16 8.28
N PHE A 200 10.80 1.17 7.43
CA PHE A 200 11.06 0.96 5.99
C PHE A 200 12.44 0.30 5.76
N LEU A 201 13.46 0.74 6.49
CA LEU A 201 14.80 0.17 6.40
C LEU A 201 14.88 -1.24 6.99
N GLU A 202 14.08 -1.56 8.00
CA GLU A 202 14.01 -2.90 8.60
C GLU A 202 13.39 -3.90 7.61
N GLY A 203 12.28 -3.55 6.96
CA GLY A 203 11.71 -4.35 5.87
C GLY A 203 12.70 -4.55 4.72
N LEU A 204 13.43 -3.50 4.34
CA LEU A 204 14.48 -3.58 3.34
C LEU A 204 15.64 -4.51 3.77
N ARG A 205 16.13 -4.37 4.99
CA ARG A 205 17.17 -5.24 5.58
C ARG A 205 16.79 -6.69 5.52
N TYR A 206 15.54 -6.98 5.90
CA TYR A 206 15.00 -8.33 5.84
C TYR A 206 15.03 -8.87 4.41
N ASN A 207 14.50 -8.12 3.45
CA ASN A 207 14.48 -8.48 2.04
C ASN A 207 15.87 -8.67 1.43
N ALA A 208 16.85 -7.88 1.88
CA ALA A 208 18.24 -8.01 1.44
C ALA A 208 18.90 -9.30 1.97
N ALA A 209 18.54 -9.74 3.18
CA ALA A 209 19.02 -10.97 3.78
C ALA A 209 18.27 -12.22 3.27
N HIS A 210 17.00 -12.05 2.88
CA HIS A 210 16.12 -13.12 2.41
C HIS A 210 15.59 -12.84 0.99
N PRO A 211 16.47 -12.69 -0.02
CA PRO A 211 16.03 -12.30 -1.35
C PRO A 211 15.39 -13.44 -2.14
N PHE A 212 15.49 -14.68 -1.66
CA PHE A 212 15.19 -15.88 -2.43
C PHE A 212 13.70 -16.21 -2.48
N PRO A 213 13.19 -16.74 -3.61
CA PRO A 213 11.84 -17.29 -3.69
C PRO A 213 11.66 -18.48 -2.74
N VAL A 214 10.50 -18.56 -2.08
CA VAL A 214 10.22 -19.60 -1.08
C VAL A 214 10.06 -21.00 -1.66
N VAL A 215 9.84 -21.15 -2.97
CA VAL A 215 9.87 -22.47 -3.61
C VAL A 215 11.31 -22.94 -3.84
N GLY A 216 11.76 -23.82 -2.94
CA GLY A 216 12.74 -24.85 -3.28
C GLY A 216 12.12 -25.82 -4.30
N THR A 217 12.90 -26.22 -5.30
CA THR A 217 12.53 -27.28 -6.25
C THR A 217 12.36 -28.61 -5.53
N THR A 218 11.23 -28.85 -4.87
CA THR A 218 10.84 -30.20 -4.42
C THR A 218 10.17 -30.91 -5.58
N SER A 219 10.94 -31.31 -6.59
CA SER A 219 10.47 -32.38 -7.44
C SER A 219 10.50 -33.66 -6.59
N PRO A 220 9.42 -34.45 -6.49
CA PRO A 220 9.41 -35.74 -5.78
C PRO A 220 10.26 -36.81 -6.47
N LEU A 221 11.11 -36.42 -7.42
CA LEU A 221 11.91 -37.31 -8.25
C LEU A 221 13.35 -37.36 -7.73
N PRO A 222 14.00 -38.55 -7.75
CA PRO A 222 15.39 -38.70 -7.35
C PRO A 222 16.31 -37.79 -8.18
N ALA A 223 17.41 -37.32 -7.58
CA ALA A 223 18.31 -36.29 -8.12
C ALA A 223 18.78 -36.52 -9.58
N TRP A 224 18.88 -37.78 -10.00
CA TRP A 224 19.26 -38.15 -11.36
C TRP A 224 18.15 -37.93 -12.40
N ALA A 225 16.89 -37.72 -12.01
CA ALA A 225 15.75 -37.48 -12.90
C ALA A 225 15.29 -36.00 -12.91
N SER A 226 15.80 -35.19 -11.99
CA SER A 226 15.48 -33.76 -11.84
C SER A 226 15.98 -32.91 -13.02
N PHE A 227 17.05 -33.34 -13.71
CA PHE A 227 17.64 -32.60 -14.83
C PHE A 227 16.74 -32.56 -16.08
N LEU A 228 15.82 -33.51 -16.23
CA LEU A 228 14.91 -33.60 -17.38
C LEU A 228 13.77 -32.58 -17.32
N TRP A 229 13.48 -32.04 -16.12
CA TRP A 229 12.35 -31.16 -15.85
C TRP A 229 12.73 -29.88 -15.10
N GLN A 230 14.03 -29.63 -14.89
CA GLN A 230 14.54 -28.32 -14.47
C GLN A 230 14.51 -27.35 -15.65
N GLN A 231 13.32 -26.89 -16.03
CA GLN A 231 13.27 -25.56 -16.63
C GLN A 231 13.57 -24.58 -15.50
N GLN A 232 14.81 -24.07 -15.47
CA GLN A 232 15.14 -22.88 -14.69
C GLN A 232 14.06 -21.84 -15.02
N PRO A 233 13.32 -21.29 -14.04
CA PRO A 233 12.42 -20.19 -14.33
C PRO A 233 13.22 -19.11 -15.06
N LYS A 234 12.69 -18.58 -16.18
CA LYS A 234 13.33 -17.46 -16.87
C LYS A 234 13.58 -16.39 -15.80
N LEU A 235 14.85 -16.08 -15.57
CA LEU A 235 15.26 -14.99 -14.68
C LEU A 235 14.52 -13.74 -15.14
N LEU A 236 13.61 -13.28 -14.29
CA LEU A 236 12.83 -12.08 -14.57
C LEU A 236 13.79 -10.89 -14.57
N PRO A 237 13.54 -9.84 -15.35
CA PRO A 237 14.52 -8.76 -15.59
C PRO A 237 15.04 -8.03 -14.33
N TRP A 238 14.34 -8.16 -13.21
CA TRP A 238 14.65 -7.57 -11.90
C TRP A 238 15.12 -8.61 -10.87
N GLY A 239 15.16 -9.90 -11.24
CA GLY A 239 15.73 -10.96 -10.41
C GLY A 239 17.25 -11.07 -10.64
N SER A 240 18.05 -11.02 -9.57
CA SER A 240 19.50 -11.14 -9.69
C SER A 240 19.93 -12.57 -10.11
N PRO A 241 20.75 -12.75 -11.16
CA PRO A 241 21.23 -14.06 -11.62
C PRO A 241 22.07 -14.82 -10.60
N ASP A 242 22.68 -14.12 -9.64
CA ASP A 242 23.51 -14.72 -8.58
C ASP A 242 22.66 -15.32 -7.46
N ILE A 243 21.42 -14.84 -7.30
CA ILE A 243 20.46 -15.26 -6.28
C ILE A 243 19.82 -16.61 -6.66
N CYS A 244 19.59 -16.87 -7.95
CA CYS A 244 19.08 -18.16 -8.43
C CYS A 244 20.11 -19.32 -8.42
N ARG A 245 21.39 -19.04 -8.13
CA ARG A 245 22.47 -20.06 -8.13
C ARG A 245 22.66 -20.77 -6.78
N ALA A 246 21.88 -20.46 -5.75
CA ALA A 246 21.95 -21.14 -4.47
C ALA A 246 21.51 -22.62 -4.61
N THR A 247 22.48 -23.54 -4.51
CA THR A 247 22.27 -24.98 -4.74
C THR A 247 21.61 -25.71 -3.56
N HIS A 248 21.52 -25.07 -2.40
CA HIS A 248 20.84 -25.58 -1.20
C HIS A 248 20.10 -24.42 -0.51
N ILE A 249 18.80 -24.31 -0.77
CA ILE A 249 17.90 -23.41 -0.04
C ILE A 249 17.33 -24.25 1.11
N VAL A 250 17.85 -24.05 2.32
CA VAL A 250 17.30 -24.71 3.53
C VAL A 250 16.03 -23.97 3.93
N ARG A 251 14.92 -24.68 3.86
CA ARG A 251 13.62 -24.30 4.40
C ARG A 251 13.73 -24.22 5.93
N ASP A 252 13.25 -23.14 6.53
CA ASP A 252 12.79 -23.21 7.91
C ASP A 252 11.30 -22.84 7.96
N GLU A 253 10.46 -23.81 8.34
CA GLU A 253 9.04 -23.56 8.60
C GLU A 253 8.84 -22.74 9.89
N THR A 254 9.87 -22.68 10.71
CA THR A 254 10.05 -21.63 11.70
C THR A 254 10.91 -20.55 11.07
N GLU A 255 10.35 -19.45 10.58
CA GLU A 255 11.14 -18.22 10.52
C GLU A 255 11.46 -17.82 11.96
N HIS A 256 12.49 -18.43 12.51
CA HIS A 256 13.25 -17.81 13.56
C HIS A 256 14.21 -16.86 12.86
N ASP A 257 14.04 -15.57 13.13
CA ASP A 257 15.22 -14.76 13.45
C ASP A 257 15.78 -15.38 14.75
N ASP A 258 16.40 -16.57 14.63
CA ASP A 258 17.08 -17.17 15.76
C ASP A 258 18.25 -16.25 16.09
N ALA A 259 18.83 -16.38 17.29
CA ALA A 259 19.99 -15.57 17.67
C ALA A 259 21.20 -15.72 16.73
N THR A 260 21.11 -16.52 15.65
CA THR A 260 22.17 -16.78 14.68
C THR A 260 21.96 -16.09 13.33
N CYS A 261 20.73 -15.72 12.97
CA CYS A 261 20.48 -14.95 11.75
C CYS A 261 21.04 -13.53 11.90
N LYS A 262 21.82 -13.08 10.92
CA LYS A 262 22.46 -11.77 10.95
C LYS A 262 21.87 -10.90 9.85
N HIS A 263 21.20 -9.83 10.25
CA HIS A 263 20.81 -8.72 9.39
C HIS A 263 21.84 -7.59 9.53
N PRO A 264 22.97 -7.64 8.79
CA PRO A 264 24.03 -6.65 8.96
C PRO A 264 23.51 -5.24 8.67
N ARG A 265 23.86 -4.31 9.57
CA ARG A 265 23.66 -2.89 9.30
C ARG A 265 24.63 -2.47 8.21
N ALA A 266 24.08 -2.11 7.07
CA ALA A 266 24.74 -1.68 5.86
C ALA A 266 24.12 -0.34 5.44
N ARG A 267 24.73 0.35 4.47
CA ARG A 267 24.12 1.56 3.92
C ARG A 267 22.90 1.18 3.06
N PRO A 268 21.86 2.02 2.96
CA PRO A 268 20.67 1.71 2.17
C PRO A 268 20.97 1.23 0.74
N GLU A 269 22.01 1.76 0.10
CA GLU A 269 22.41 1.40 -1.26
C GLU A 269 22.94 -0.04 -1.36
N GLN A 270 23.47 -0.59 -0.27
CA GLN A 270 24.00 -1.96 -0.24
C GLN A 270 22.89 -3.00 -0.13
N TYR A 271 21.76 -2.65 0.50
CA TYR A 271 20.62 -3.56 0.61
C TYR A 271 19.99 -3.85 -0.76
N TRP A 272 20.00 -2.87 -1.67
CA TRP A 272 19.45 -3.03 -3.02
C TRP A 272 20.22 -3.98 -3.93
N GLN A 273 21.42 -4.41 -3.54
CA GLN A 273 22.17 -5.38 -4.33
C GLN A 273 21.49 -6.76 -4.33
N THR A 274 20.72 -7.06 -3.29
CA THR A 274 20.06 -8.35 -3.12
C THR A 274 18.56 -8.23 -2.87
N ALA A 275 18.09 -7.15 -2.24
CA ALA A 275 16.68 -7.00 -1.90
C ALA A 275 15.74 -7.05 -3.11
N ARG A 276 14.56 -7.65 -2.90
CA ARG A 276 13.46 -7.57 -3.85
C ARG A 276 12.99 -6.13 -3.99
N SER A 277 12.84 -5.63 -5.21
CA SER A 277 12.34 -4.29 -5.48
C SER A 277 10.93 -4.06 -4.94
N TRP A 278 10.54 -2.79 -4.82
CA TRP A 278 9.21 -2.36 -4.40
C TRP A 278 8.09 -3.13 -5.12
N ALA A 279 7.05 -3.49 -4.35
CA ALA A 279 5.91 -4.29 -4.77
C ALA A 279 6.20 -5.75 -5.18
N LEU A 280 7.44 -6.25 -5.06
CA LEU A 280 7.85 -7.62 -5.45
C LEU A 280 8.19 -8.56 -4.28
N GLY A 281 7.91 -8.15 -3.04
CA GLY A 281 8.05 -8.95 -1.83
C GLY A 281 7.24 -10.26 -1.84
N GLN A 282 7.47 -11.12 -0.87
CA GLN A 282 6.82 -12.42 -0.84
C GLN A 282 5.30 -12.31 -0.57
N ILE A 283 4.50 -13.11 -1.28
CA ILE A 283 3.10 -13.38 -0.92
C ILE A 283 3.05 -14.80 -0.37
N ARG A 284 2.52 -15.00 0.84
CA ARG A 284 2.50 -16.34 1.45
C ARG A 284 1.23 -17.10 1.20
N ALA A 285 1.33 -18.41 0.99
CA ALA A 285 0.17 -19.26 1.15
C ALA A 285 -0.20 -19.36 2.64
N PRO A 286 -1.49 -19.45 2.99
CA PRO A 286 -1.91 -19.70 4.36
C PRO A 286 -1.34 -21.03 4.87
N THR A 287 -0.67 -20.99 6.02
CA THR A 287 0.00 -22.17 6.62
C THR A 287 -0.97 -23.23 7.15
N SER A 288 -2.20 -22.84 7.47
CA SER A 288 -3.20 -23.75 8.05
C SER A 288 -4.03 -24.46 6.97
N ARG A 289 -3.66 -25.70 6.64
CA ARG A 289 -4.46 -26.58 5.76
C ARG A 289 -5.88 -26.83 6.32
N LEU A 290 -6.06 -26.79 7.64
CA LEU A 290 -7.35 -26.89 8.31
C LEU A 290 -8.28 -25.72 7.94
N GLN A 291 -7.74 -24.50 7.85
CA GLN A 291 -8.52 -23.33 7.41
C GLN A 291 -8.87 -23.38 5.92
N MET A 292 -8.05 -24.05 5.10
CA MET A 292 -8.34 -24.28 3.68
C MET A 292 -9.39 -25.38 3.45
N MET A 293 -9.66 -26.27 4.42
CA MET A 293 -10.71 -27.29 4.29
C MET A 293 -12.12 -26.70 4.22
N ALA A 294 -12.31 -25.44 4.63
CA ALA A 294 -13.56 -24.70 4.48
C ALA A 294 -13.83 -24.23 3.02
N GLY A 295 -12.91 -24.49 2.10
CA GLY A 295 -12.97 -24.09 0.70
C GLY A 295 -12.03 -22.93 0.36
N GLU A 296 -11.68 -22.83 -0.92
CA GLU A 296 -10.96 -21.69 -1.48
C GLU A 296 -11.94 -20.67 -2.05
N THR A 297 -11.61 -19.38 -1.93
CA THR A 297 -12.37 -18.28 -2.52
C THR A 297 -11.45 -17.35 -3.30
N VAL A 298 -12.00 -16.70 -4.32
CA VAL A 298 -11.31 -15.64 -5.06
C VAL A 298 -12.06 -14.34 -4.74
N ARG A 299 -11.31 -13.33 -4.29
CA ARG A 299 -11.86 -12.01 -3.97
C ARG A 299 -11.90 -11.20 -5.25
N ASN A 300 -13.09 -10.94 -5.80
CA ASN A 300 -13.24 -10.17 -7.04
C ASN A 300 -13.71 -8.73 -6.73
N PRO A 301 -12.82 -7.72 -6.81
CA PRO A 301 -13.18 -6.31 -6.62
C PRO A 301 -14.41 -5.90 -7.46
N GLY A 302 -15.30 -5.11 -6.88
CA GLY A 302 -16.52 -4.62 -7.51
C GLY A 302 -17.66 -5.65 -7.68
N LEU A 303 -17.46 -6.93 -7.35
CA LEU A 303 -18.44 -8.01 -7.51
C LEU A 303 -18.99 -8.55 -6.18
N PHE A 304 -18.80 -7.81 -5.08
CA PHE A 304 -19.26 -8.20 -3.75
C PHE A 304 -20.74 -7.90 -3.55
N MET A 305 -21.44 -8.87 -2.96
CA MET A 305 -22.84 -8.75 -2.56
C MET A 305 -22.94 -8.48 -1.06
N ARG A 306 -24.05 -7.87 -0.64
CA ARG A 306 -24.40 -7.76 0.77
C ARG A 306 -24.51 -9.15 1.38
N ALA A 307 -24.01 -9.28 2.60
CA ALA A 307 -24.15 -10.50 3.38
C ALA A 307 -25.42 -10.43 4.26
N ASP A 308 -26.15 -11.52 4.32
CA ASP A 308 -27.25 -11.68 5.27
C ASP A 308 -26.69 -11.77 6.70
N CYS A 309 -27.15 -10.90 7.61
CA CYS A 309 -26.57 -10.77 8.95
C CYS A 309 -26.82 -11.98 9.87
N ASP A 310 -27.77 -12.85 9.53
CA ASP A 310 -28.12 -14.03 10.33
C ASP A 310 -27.37 -15.28 9.88
N THR A 311 -27.28 -15.47 8.56
CA THR A 311 -26.71 -16.66 7.89
C THR A 311 -25.30 -16.43 7.37
N ASN A 312 -24.85 -15.18 7.28
CA ASN A 312 -23.57 -14.76 6.71
C ASN A 312 -23.35 -15.19 5.25
N LYS A 313 -24.45 -15.42 4.51
CA LYS A 313 -24.43 -15.79 3.08
C LYS A 313 -24.61 -14.57 2.19
N ASP A 314 -24.10 -14.66 0.96
CA ASP A 314 -24.40 -13.68 -0.08
C ASP A 314 -25.90 -13.57 -0.32
N THR A 315 -26.39 -12.33 -0.33
CA THR A 315 -27.70 -11.98 -0.88
C THR A 315 -27.58 -11.72 -2.39
N ASP A 316 -28.71 -11.46 -3.04
CA ASP A 316 -28.80 -11.00 -4.43
C ASP A 316 -28.59 -9.47 -4.57
N GLN A 317 -28.35 -8.76 -3.47
CA GLN A 317 -28.15 -7.31 -3.49
C GLN A 317 -26.65 -6.95 -3.56
N PRO A 318 -26.21 -6.18 -4.56
CA PRO A 318 -24.84 -5.70 -4.65
C PRO A 318 -24.54 -4.64 -3.58
N LEU A 319 -23.28 -4.54 -3.15
CA LEU A 319 -22.82 -3.42 -2.32
C LEU A 319 -22.84 -2.11 -3.12
N LEU A 320 -23.22 -1.01 -2.47
CA LEU A 320 -23.40 0.29 -3.13
C LEU A 320 -22.28 1.28 -2.78
N ASN A 321 -21.84 2.09 -3.76
CA ASN A 321 -20.92 3.22 -3.56
C ASN A 321 -19.66 2.89 -2.73
N THR A 322 -19.10 1.68 -2.91
CA THR A 322 -17.95 1.14 -2.17
C THR A 322 -16.67 1.96 -2.36
N ASN A 323 -16.56 2.74 -3.44
CA ASN A 323 -15.36 3.49 -3.83
C ASN A 323 -14.09 2.64 -3.77
N GLU A 324 -14.20 1.41 -4.25
CA GLU A 324 -13.08 0.48 -4.41
C GLU A 324 -12.06 1.00 -5.43
N ARG A 325 -10.79 0.73 -5.16
CA ARG A 325 -9.65 1.18 -5.97
C ARG A 325 -8.56 0.13 -5.93
N ILE A 326 -7.69 0.14 -6.93
CA ILE A 326 -6.56 -0.80 -6.99
C ILE A 326 -5.28 -0.02 -6.71
N HIS A 327 -4.44 -0.50 -5.81
CA HIS A 327 -3.16 0.15 -5.56
C HIS A 327 -2.18 -0.09 -6.73
N SER A 328 -1.35 0.90 -7.03
CA SER A 328 -0.36 0.85 -8.12
C SER A 328 0.63 -0.32 -8.03
N SER A 329 0.90 -0.83 -6.82
CA SER A 329 1.72 -2.04 -6.61
C SER A 329 1.20 -3.27 -7.35
N VAL A 330 -0.11 -3.36 -7.63
CA VAL A 330 -0.71 -4.43 -8.44
C VAL A 330 -0.22 -4.34 -9.89
N ARG A 331 -0.32 -3.17 -10.51
CA ARG A 331 0.17 -2.95 -11.87
C ARG A 331 1.68 -3.20 -11.95
N VAL A 332 2.44 -2.67 -11.00
CA VAL A 332 3.89 -2.86 -10.97
C VAL A 332 4.26 -4.33 -10.87
N ARG A 333 3.62 -5.08 -9.96
CA ARG A 333 3.85 -6.53 -9.84
C ARG A 333 3.52 -7.27 -11.13
N LEU A 334 2.39 -6.98 -11.78
CA LEU A 334 2.01 -7.63 -13.04
C LEU A 334 2.98 -7.29 -14.19
N ALA A 335 3.36 -6.02 -14.34
CA ALA A 335 4.27 -5.56 -15.40
C ALA A 335 5.68 -6.13 -15.22
N CYS A 336 6.08 -6.37 -13.97
CA CYS A 336 7.32 -7.04 -13.63
C CYS A 336 7.16 -8.57 -13.62
N GLU A 337 6.02 -9.19 -13.91
CA GLU A 337 5.88 -10.66 -13.75
C GLU A 337 6.24 -11.15 -12.33
N GLY A 338 6.00 -10.34 -11.29
CA GLY A 338 6.29 -10.66 -9.90
C GLY A 338 5.67 -11.99 -9.45
N LEU A 339 6.18 -12.59 -8.39
CA LEU A 339 5.82 -13.97 -8.03
C LEU A 339 4.54 -14.06 -7.18
N GLY A 340 3.83 -15.17 -7.26
CA GLY A 340 2.56 -15.43 -6.56
C GLY A 340 2.76 -16.01 -5.17
N LEU A 341 1.78 -16.80 -4.72
CA LEU A 341 1.81 -17.46 -3.41
C LEU A 341 3.05 -18.36 -3.29
N ASP A 342 3.77 -18.19 -2.18
CA ASP A 342 5.05 -18.82 -1.83
C ASP A 342 6.12 -18.74 -2.92
N ASP A 343 6.01 -17.74 -3.80
CA ASP A 343 6.85 -17.56 -4.99
C ASP A 343 6.79 -18.73 -6.00
N GLY A 344 5.73 -19.52 -6.00
CA GLY A 344 5.66 -20.76 -6.79
C GLY A 344 5.38 -20.57 -8.28
N GLU A 345 4.78 -19.46 -8.67
CA GLU A 345 4.49 -19.14 -10.06
C GLU A 345 4.50 -17.62 -10.28
N THR A 346 4.53 -17.18 -11.54
CA THR A 346 4.28 -15.78 -11.88
C THR A 346 2.88 -15.37 -11.42
N TRP A 347 2.79 -14.25 -10.73
CA TRP A 347 1.55 -13.70 -10.23
C TRP A 347 0.68 -13.19 -11.37
N ARG A 348 -0.49 -13.81 -11.52
CA ARG A 348 -1.50 -13.42 -12.52
C ARG A 348 -2.63 -12.58 -11.94
N CYS A 349 -2.66 -12.41 -10.62
CA CYS A 349 -3.75 -11.78 -9.87
C CYS A 349 -5.14 -12.40 -10.23
N LYS A 350 -5.43 -13.60 -9.69
CA LYS A 350 -6.68 -14.34 -9.97
C LYS A 350 -7.94 -13.50 -9.76
N SER A 351 -7.90 -12.59 -8.79
CA SER A 351 -8.95 -11.61 -8.47
C SER A 351 -9.33 -10.68 -9.62
N LEU A 352 -8.36 -10.28 -10.45
CA LEU A 352 -8.55 -9.36 -11.57
C LEU A 352 -8.59 -10.09 -12.92
N SER A 353 -7.81 -11.15 -13.07
CA SER A 353 -7.77 -11.93 -14.31
C SER A 353 -8.93 -12.93 -14.44
N GLY A 354 -9.64 -13.23 -13.36
CA GLY A 354 -10.57 -14.37 -13.33
C GLY A 354 -9.85 -15.71 -13.39
N GLY A 355 -10.64 -16.79 -13.29
CA GLY A 355 -10.14 -18.16 -13.34
C GLY A 355 -10.39 -18.76 -14.70
N SER A 356 -9.57 -18.49 -15.73
CA SER A 356 -9.90 -19.01 -17.06
C SER A 356 -8.79 -19.72 -17.82
N ARG A 357 -9.17 -20.93 -18.27
CA ARG A 357 -8.64 -21.66 -19.43
C ARG A 357 -8.80 -20.88 -20.76
N SER A 358 -9.59 -19.81 -20.81
CA SER A 358 -9.83 -18.97 -22.01
C SER A 358 -8.84 -17.80 -22.17
N GLY A 359 -8.10 -17.44 -21.11
CA GLY A 359 -7.17 -16.31 -21.12
C GLY A 359 -7.80 -14.90 -21.07
N ARG A 360 -9.12 -14.78 -20.92
CA ARG A 360 -9.82 -13.48 -20.80
C ARG A 360 -9.90 -12.99 -19.36
N GLN A 361 -9.58 -11.71 -19.15
CA GLN A 361 -9.52 -11.05 -17.83
C GLN A 361 -10.90 -10.53 -17.41
N ILE A 362 -11.19 -10.44 -16.11
CA ILE A 362 -12.40 -9.75 -15.60
C ILE A 362 -12.19 -8.24 -15.62
N TRP A 363 -11.01 -7.80 -15.20
CA TRP A 363 -10.59 -6.41 -15.13
C TRP A 363 -9.36 -6.22 -16.02
N ARG A 364 -9.51 -5.41 -17.07
CA ARG A 364 -8.42 -5.08 -17.99
C ARG A 364 -7.78 -3.76 -17.60
N LEU A 365 -6.46 -3.76 -17.47
CA LEU A 365 -5.69 -2.55 -17.26
C LEU A 365 -5.77 -1.64 -18.49
N ALA A 366 -6.12 -0.39 -18.28
CA ALA A 366 -6.21 0.64 -19.32
C ALA A 366 -5.58 1.95 -18.83
N HIS A 367 -5.16 2.77 -19.79
CA HIS A 367 -4.63 4.11 -19.54
C HIS A 367 -5.68 5.16 -19.94
N GLY A 368 -6.07 6.05 -19.02
CA GLY A 368 -7.08 7.08 -19.24
C GLY A 368 -7.46 7.85 -17.97
N SER A 369 -8.25 8.91 -18.11
CA SER A 369 -8.71 9.72 -16.97
C SER A 369 -9.90 9.07 -16.26
N ALA A 370 -9.64 8.15 -15.32
CA ALA A 370 -10.69 7.59 -14.45
C ALA A 370 -11.30 8.63 -13.50
N PHE A 371 -10.52 9.66 -13.19
CA PHE A 371 -10.91 10.74 -12.30
C PHE A 371 -11.73 11.79 -13.05
N ARG A 372 -12.79 12.30 -12.40
CA ARG A 372 -13.46 13.53 -12.84
C ARG A 372 -12.43 14.67 -12.89
N PRO A 373 -12.53 15.65 -13.81
CA PRO A 373 -11.57 16.76 -13.92
C PRO A 373 -11.27 17.46 -12.58
N ALA A 374 -12.30 17.72 -11.77
CA ALA A 374 -12.14 18.31 -10.44
C ALA A 374 -11.29 17.46 -9.47
N ALA A 375 -11.35 16.12 -9.59
CA ALA A 375 -10.50 15.24 -8.79
C ALA A 375 -9.05 15.25 -9.31
N VAL A 376 -8.85 15.37 -10.62
CA VAL A 376 -7.51 15.57 -11.20
C VAL A 376 -6.89 16.87 -10.71
N ASP A 377 -7.66 17.97 -10.69
CA ASP A 377 -7.19 19.26 -10.20
C ASP A 377 -6.89 19.23 -8.70
N ALA A 378 -7.70 18.55 -7.89
CA ALA A 378 -7.42 18.33 -6.48
C ALA A 378 -6.13 17.53 -6.26
N LEU A 379 -5.87 16.51 -7.08
CA LEU A 379 -4.62 15.74 -7.04
C LEU A 379 -3.41 16.59 -7.44
N ARG A 380 -3.55 17.52 -8.40
CA ARG A 380 -2.49 18.45 -8.82
C ARG A 380 -2.11 19.46 -7.73
N MET A 381 -3.12 19.99 -7.07
CA MET A 381 -2.96 20.95 -5.98
C MET A 381 -2.51 20.28 -4.69
N PHE A 382 -2.65 18.96 -4.58
CA PHE A 382 -2.26 18.23 -3.38
C PHE A 382 -0.77 18.45 -3.07
N ARG A 383 -0.53 18.91 -1.85
CA ARG A 383 0.79 19.00 -1.25
C ARG A 383 0.73 18.17 0.03
N PRO A 384 1.60 17.15 0.18
CA PRO A 384 1.63 16.38 1.41
C PRO A 384 1.97 17.29 2.58
N ARG A 385 1.19 17.18 3.66
CA ARG A 385 1.32 18.02 4.85
C ARG A 385 2.69 17.90 5.49
N GLU A 386 3.33 16.73 5.40
CA GLU A 386 4.68 16.48 5.86
C GLU A 386 5.70 17.50 5.30
N VAL A 387 5.55 17.91 4.04
CA VAL A 387 6.41 18.93 3.43
C VAL A 387 6.22 20.29 4.11
N GLU A 388 4.98 20.64 4.48
CA GLU A 388 4.67 21.86 5.22
C GLU A 388 5.21 21.81 6.66
N LEU A 389 5.30 20.62 7.24
CA LEU A 389 5.90 20.36 8.55
C LEU A 389 7.44 20.29 8.52
N GLY A 390 8.06 20.60 7.39
CA GLY A 390 9.52 20.65 7.23
C GLY A 390 10.18 19.29 6.98
N TYR A 391 9.43 18.28 6.55
CA TYR A 391 10.00 16.98 6.21
C TYR A 391 10.72 17.09 4.87
N PRO A 392 11.86 16.38 4.70
CA PRO A 392 12.73 16.57 3.55
C PRO A 392 12.10 16.05 2.25
N ALA A 393 11.71 16.98 1.38
CA ALA A 393 11.07 16.66 0.10
C ALA A 393 12.06 16.12 -0.94
N GLU A 394 13.35 16.36 -0.77
CA GLU A 394 14.42 15.93 -1.68
C GLU A 394 14.61 14.42 -1.74
N TYR A 395 14.09 13.68 -0.75
CA TYR A 395 14.11 12.22 -0.72
C TYR A 395 12.82 11.58 -1.25
N LEU A 396 11.87 12.37 -1.75
CA LEU A 396 10.65 11.83 -2.32
C LEU A 396 10.87 11.36 -3.74
N TYR A 397 10.29 10.21 -4.05
CA TYR A 397 10.32 9.68 -5.40
C TYR A 397 9.54 10.63 -6.33
N PRO A 398 10.13 11.05 -7.47
CA PRO A 398 9.47 11.98 -8.38
C PRO A 398 8.32 11.25 -9.09
N VAL A 399 7.07 11.65 -8.85
CA VAL A 399 5.89 11.11 -9.56
C VAL A 399 5.31 12.22 -10.43
N ASP A 400 5.18 11.95 -11.73
CA ASP A 400 4.66 12.88 -12.74
C ASP A 400 3.15 12.71 -12.91
N GLU A 401 2.47 13.70 -13.50
CA GLU A 401 1.02 13.61 -13.82
C GLU A 401 0.66 12.39 -14.69
N ARG A 402 1.59 11.95 -15.54
CA ARG A 402 1.41 10.80 -16.44
C ARG A 402 1.47 9.45 -15.70
N ASP A 403 1.96 9.44 -14.46
CA ASP A 403 2.01 8.22 -13.64
C ASP A 403 0.64 7.87 -13.03
N GLY A 404 -0.29 8.82 -12.93
CA GLY A 404 -1.59 8.67 -12.25
C GLY A 404 -2.80 8.40 -13.15
N GLN A 405 -2.59 7.88 -14.36
CA GLN A 405 -3.67 7.71 -15.38
C GLN A 405 -4.07 6.24 -15.60
N TRP A 406 -3.73 5.34 -14.68
CA TRP A 406 -4.08 3.93 -14.80
C TRP A 406 -5.45 3.62 -14.19
N GLN A 407 -6.17 2.72 -14.83
CA GLN A 407 -7.50 2.28 -14.40
C GLN A 407 -7.76 0.85 -14.84
N TRP A 408 -8.70 0.19 -14.16
CA TRP A 408 -9.11 -1.17 -14.43
C TRP A 408 -10.54 -1.14 -14.98
N VAL A 409 -10.70 -1.51 -16.25
CA VAL A 409 -11.99 -1.48 -16.95
C VAL A 409 -12.57 -2.89 -16.95
N PHE A 410 -13.82 -3.01 -16.55
CA PHE A 410 -14.53 -4.29 -16.55
C PHE A 410 -14.70 -4.82 -17.98
N ASP A 411 -14.38 -6.08 -18.18
CA ASP A 411 -14.58 -6.80 -19.44
C ASP A 411 -15.85 -7.64 -19.34
N GLN A 412 -16.88 -7.28 -20.11
CA GLN A 412 -18.17 -7.97 -20.13
C GLN A 412 -18.07 -9.41 -20.66
N GLU A 413 -17.03 -9.72 -21.43
CA GLU A 413 -16.76 -11.07 -21.93
C GLU A 413 -15.79 -11.86 -21.02
N GLY A 414 -15.43 -11.29 -19.86
CA GLY A 414 -14.56 -11.92 -18.87
C GLY A 414 -15.19 -13.15 -18.23
N ASP A 415 -14.35 -14.08 -17.77
CA ASP A 415 -14.80 -15.31 -17.13
C ASP A 415 -15.19 -15.08 -15.66
N ILE A 416 -16.50 -14.89 -15.41
CA ILE A 416 -17.09 -14.70 -14.07
C ILE A 416 -17.56 -16.04 -13.47
N THR A 417 -17.25 -17.19 -14.09
CA THR A 417 -17.88 -18.50 -13.77
C THR A 417 -17.67 -18.99 -12.33
N GLY A 418 -16.75 -18.39 -11.56
CA GLY A 418 -16.57 -18.68 -10.13
C GLY A 418 -17.61 -18.05 -9.19
N ALA A 419 -18.50 -17.16 -9.68
CA ALA A 419 -19.33 -16.31 -8.82
C ALA A 419 -20.81 -16.76 -8.66
N GLY A 420 -21.19 -17.96 -9.10
CA GLY A 420 -22.48 -18.60 -8.74
C GLY A 420 -23.77 -17.96 -9.25
N HIS A 421 -23.75 -16.75 -9.82
CA HIS A 421 -24.81 -16.07 -10.57
C HIS A 421 -24.14 -15.00 -11.45
N GLU A 422 -24.82 -14.46 -12.47
CA GLU A 422 -24.29 -13.40 -13.33
C GLU A 422 -24.09 -12.11 -12.50
N ARG A 423 -22.87 -11.88 -12.00
CA ARG A 423 -22.52 -10.71 -11.17
C ARG A 423 -21.93 -9.63 -12.07
N VAL A 424 -22.65 -8.52 -12.24
CA VAL A 424 -22.16 -7.34 -12.96
C VAL A 424 -21.78 -6.28 -11.93
N PRO A 425 -20.59 -5.66 -12.01
CA PRO A 425 -20.18 -4.66 -11.03
C PRO A 425 -21.00 -3.38 -11.20
N GLN A 426 -21.28 -2.71 -10.08
CA GLN A 426 -21.96 -1.41 -10.08
C GLN A 426 -21.13 -0.31 -10.74
N ALA A 427 -19.80 -0.42 -10.67
CA ALA A 427 -18.86 0.45 -11.36
C ALA A 427 -18.12 -0.36 -12.44
N LEU A 428 -18.17 0.08 -13.69
CA LEU A 428 -17.45 -0.56 -14.80
C LEU A 428 -15.96 -0.19 -14.84
N VAL A 429 -15.52 0.70 -13.95
CA VAL A 429 -14.13 1.16 -13.85
C VAL A 429 -13.73 1.22 -12.38
N LEU A 430 -12.63 0.56 -12.03
CA LEU A 430 -11.94 0.75 -10.76
C LEU A 430 -10.70 1.63 -10.99
N PRO A 431 -10.60 2.82 -10.38
CA PRO A 431 -9.44 3.67 -10.54
C PRO A 431 -8.21 3.05 -9.85
N GLU A 432 -7.02 3.31 -10.40
CA GLU A 432 -5.79 3.14 -9.63
C GLU A 432 -5.72 4.21 -8.54
N GLU A 433 -5.29 3.82 -7.33
CA GLU A 433 -5.06 4.79 -6.26
C GLU A 433 -3.80 5.63 -6.56
N PRO A 434 -3.89 6.97 -6.53
CA PRO A 434 -2.81 7.83 -7.00
C PRO A 434 -1.66 7.88 -5.99
N MET A 435 -0.44 7.72 -6.50
CA MET A 435 0.83 7.79 -5.75
C MET A 435 1.21 9.25 -5.44
N ILE A 436 0.42 9.93 -4.60
CA ILE A 436 0.61 11.36 -4.29
C ILE A 436 1.10 11.64 -2.88
N GLY A 437 0.94 10.70 -1.96
CA GLY A 437 1.29 10.83 -0.55
C GLY A 437 2.80 10.96 -0.28
N TYR A 438 3.15 11.43 0.92
CA TYR A 438 4.55 11.57 1.34
C TYR A 438 5.16 10.20 1.63
N TRP A 439 4.48 9.39 2.44
CA TRP A 439 5.00 8.13 2.94
C TRP A 439 5.15 7.08 1.85
N GLU A 440 4.19 6.99 0.93
CA GLU A 440 4.29 6.08 -0.21
C GLU A 440 5.45 6.46 -1.14
N LYS A 441 5.62 7.77 -1.45
CA LYS A 441 6.75 8.26 -2.26
C LYS A 441 8.09 8.09 -1.56
N TYR A 442 8.14 8.30 -0.25
CA TYR A 442 9.35 8.11 0.54
C TYR A 442 9.75 6.64 0.60
N LEU A 443 8.79 5.73 0.83
CA LEU A 443 9.01 4.30 0.74
C LEU A 443 9.49 3.91 -0.65
N LEU A 444 8.84 4.38 -1.71
CA LEU A 444 9.21 4.07 -3.09
C LEU A 444 10.62 4.57 -3.42
N ALA A 445 11.00 5.77 -2.97
CA ALA A 445 12.36 6.30 -3.15
C ALA A 445 13.41 5.43 -2.46
N LEU A 446 13.07 4.93 -1.27
CA LEU A 446 13.91 3.99 -0.56
C LEU A 446 13.93 2.63 -1.22
N THR A 447 12.94 2.26 -2.06
CA THR A 447 12.71 0.85 -2.48
C THR A 447 12.56 0.52 -3.96
N SER A 448 12.65 1.49 -4.86
CA SER A 448 12.53 1.25 -6.30
C SER A 448 13.68 0.41 -6.88
N GLY A 449 14.86 0.41 -6.26
CA GLY A 449 16.04 -0.36 -6.67
C GLY A 449 16.60 0.05 -8.04
N TYR A 450 17.46 -0.81 -8.62
CA TYR A 450 17.94 -0.70 -10.01
C TYR A 450 17.86 -2.07 -10.68
N PRO A 451 17.05 -2.27 -11.74
CA PRO A 451 16.26 -1.28 -12.47
C PRO A 451 15.07 -0.74 -11.66
N ASP A 452 14.69 0.50 -11.95
CA ASP A 452 13.54 1.18 -11.35
C ASP A 452 12.23 0.53 -11.81
N VAL A 453 11.64 -0.29 -10.95
CA VAL A 453 10.42 -1.06 -11.25
C VAL A 453 9.18 -0.17 -11.47
N TRP A 454 9.15 1.03 -10.86
CA TRP A 454 8.05 1.97 -11.07
C TRP A 454 8.08 2.53 -12.49
N ARG A 455 9.26 2.91 -12.98
CA ARG A 455 9.40 3.39 -14.38
C ARG A 455 9.22 2.27 -15.40
N GLN A 456 9.74 1.09 -15.11
CA GLN A 456 9.62 -0.05 -16.02
C GLN A 456 8.15 -0.45 -16.23
N SER A 457 7.33 -0.35 -15.18
CA SER A 457 5.90 -0.67 -15.23
C SER A 457 5.02 0.45 -15.78
N ASN A 458 5.58 1.60 -16.16
CA ASN A 458 4.85 2.69 -16.78
C ASN A 458 5.29 2.90 -18.27
N PRO A 459 4.65 2.21 -19.24
CA PRO A 459 5.03 2.29 -20.65
C PRO A 459 4.98 3.69 -21.28
N ALA A 460 4.27 4.67 -20.70
CA ALA A 460 4.29 6.05 -21.17
C ALA A 460 5.69 6.73 -21.01
N ALA A 461 6.50 6.26 -20.05
CA ALA A 461 7.88 6.71 -19.87
C ALA A 461 8.87 5.97 -20.80
N ALA A 462 8.55 4.75 -21.23
CA ALA A 462 9.43 3.92 -22.05
C ALA A 462 9.57 4.42 -23.51
N MET A 463 8.59 5.17 -24.04
CA MET A 463 8.66 5.72 -25.40
C MET A 463 9.78 6.75 -25.60
N VAL A 464 10.22 7.46 -24.55
CA VAL A 464 11.33 8.42 -24.66
C VAL A 464 12.68 7.69 -24.76
N SER A 465 12.85 6.54 -24.09
CA SER A 465 14.10 5.78 -24.15
C SER A 465 14.31 5.10 -25.51
N PHE A 466 13.25 4.61 -26.15
CA PHE A 466 13.35 3.94 -27.46
C PHE A 466 13.53 4.90 -28.64
N GLN A 467 12.88 6.08 -28.62
CA GLN A 467 13.09 7.09 -29.68
C GLN A 467 14.50 7.67 -29.65
N THR A 468 15.11 7.81 -28.47
CA THR A 468 16.49 8.31 -28.34
C THR A 468 17.52 7.29 -28.84
N LEU A 469 17.26 5.99 -28.67
CA LEU A 469 18.09 4.90 -29.21
C LEU A 469 17.94 4.70 -30.73
N LEU A 470 16.75 4.92 -31.28
CA LEU A 470 16.51 4.85 -32.74
C LEU A 470 17.13 6.03 -33.51
N LEU A 471 17.17 7.24 -32.94
CA LEU A 471 17.84 8.40 -33.56
C LEU A 471 19.38 8.28 -33.56
N LEU A 472 19.97 7.60 -32.57
CA LEU A 472 21.40 7.29 -32.54
C LEU A 472 21.80 6.18 -33.53
N ALA A 473 20.90 5.24 -33.83
CA ALA A 473 21.12 4.21 -34.85
C ALA A 473 20.95 4.75 -36.28
N ALA A 474 20.02 5.68 -36.50
CA ALA A 474 19.76 6.25 -37.83
C ALA A 474 20.83 7.25 -38.30
N THR A 475 21.58 7.87 -37.37
CA THR A 475 22.66 8.83 -37.71
C THR A 475 24.00 8.15 -38.05
N ALA A 476 24.14 6.84 -37.84
CA ALA A 476 25.36 6.08 -38.15
C ALA A 476 25.42 5.55 -39.59
N LEU A 477 24.34 5.65 -40.38
CA LEU A 477 24.22 5.00 -41.70
C LEU A 477 24.16 5.96 -42.90
N SER A 478 24.49 7.25 -42.74
CA SER A 478 24.48 8.20 -43.86
C SER A 478 25.63 9.20 -43.77
N ALA A 479 26.84 8.72 -44.05
CA ALA A 479 28.01 9.58 -44.25
C ALA A 479 28.65 9.29 -45.62
N THR A 480 28.27 10.08 -46.64
CA THR A 480 29.06 10.26 -47.86
C THR A 480 29.09 11.75 -48.27
N ALA A 481 30.28 12.35 -48.07
CA ALA A 481 30.98 13.39 -48.83
C ALA A 481 30.32 14.72 -49.31
N LEU A 482 30.79 15.83 -48.67
CA LEU A 482 31.27 17.16 -49.20
C LEU A 482 30.26 18.17 -49.83
N PRO A 483 30.57 19.51 -49.92
CA PRO A 483 31.68 20.31 -49.36
C PRO A 483 31.27 21.58 -48.57
N SER A 484 32.31 22.24 -48.05
CA SER A 484 32.39 23.44 -47.20
C SER A 484 31.76 24.74 -47.73
N THR A 485 31.09 25.51 -46.86
CA THR A 485 31.19 26.98 -46.80
C THR A 485 30.99 27.50 -45.37
N SER A 486 31.70 28.60 -45.10
CA SER A 486 31.96 29.23 -43.81
C SER A 486 30.81 30.12 -43.31
N ALA A 487 30.36 29.91 -42.07
CA ALA A 487 29.81 30.97 -41.20
C ALA A 487 29.83 30.51 -39.71
N LYS A 488 30.45 31.32 -38.84
CA LYS A 488 30.51 31.13 -37.37
C LYS A 488 29.21 31.62 -36.70
N PRO A 489 28.63 30.84 -35.77
CA PRO A 489 27.85 31.36 -34.64
C PRO A 489 28.49 30.92 -33.29
N PRO A 490 28.03 31.46 -32.14
CA PRO A 490 28.85 31.70 -30.95
C PRO A 490 29.17 30.43 -30.14
N GLY A 491 30.22 30.52 -29.33
CA GLY A 491 30.89 29.40 -28.66
C GLY A 491 29.98 28.44 -27.90
N LYS A 492 30.18 27.13 -28.16
CA LYS A 492 29.60 26.03 -27.39
C LYS A 492 30.17 26.01 -25.97
N PRO A 493 29.37 25.71 -24.92
CA PRO A 493 29.92 25.32 -23.63
C PRO A 493 30.61 23.95 -23.77
N HIS A 494 31.74 23.79 -23.10
CA HIS A 494 32.59 22.60 -23.15
C HIS A 494 31.83 21.34 -22.72
N HIS A 495 31.48 20.49 -23.68
CA HIS A 495 31.17 19.08 -23.45
C HIS A 495 32.47 18.33 -23.15
N ASN A 496 32.72 18.07 -21.88
CA ASN A 496 33.37 16.86 -21.35
C ASN A 496 33.62 17.08 -19.85
N ASP A 497 32.57 17.41 -19.10
CA ASP A 497 32.63 17.32 -17.64
C ASP A 497 32.30 15.86 -17.24
N PRO A 498 33.29 15.07 -16.80
CA PRO A 498 33.07 13.68 -16.38
C PRO A 498 32.09 13.58 -15.18
N CYS A 499 31.90 14.67 -14.44
CA CYS A 499 31.05 14.73 -13.25
C CYS A 499 29.60 15.11 -13.55
N ALA A 500 29.23 15.39 -14.81
CA ALA A 500 27.87 15.78 -15.18
C ALA A 500 26.80 14.71 -14.86
N THR A 501 27.19 13.44 -14.73
CA THR A 501 26.29 12.31 -14.46
C THR A 501 26.62 11.53 -13.18
N VAL A 502 27.66 11.93 -12.44
CA VAL A 502 28.15 11.19 -11.26
C VAL A 502 27.69 11.90 -9.98
N ARG A 503 26.84 11.23 -9.19
CA ARG A 503 26.44 11.69 -7.85
C ARG A 503 27.27 10.98 -6.79
N CYS A 504 28.03 11.76 -6.02
CA CYS A 504 28.90 11.27 -4.95
C CYS A 504 28.14 11.20 -3.60
N GLY A 505 28.53 10.25 -2.74
CA GLY A 505 27.88 10.03 -1.44
C GLY A 505 28.23 11.08 -0.38
N PHE A 506 27.66 10.92 0.83
CA PHE A 506 27.75 11.86 1.95
C PHE A 506 29.19 12.35 2.22
N ASN A 507 29.36 13.68 2.33
CA ASN A 507 30.63 14.40 2.53
C ASN A 507 31.68 14.32 1.39
N THR A 508 31.29 13.90 0.18
CA THR A 508 32.18 13.85 -0.99
C THR A 508 31.61 14.59 -2.19
N VAL A 509 32.49 15.18 -3.00
CA VAL A 509 32.16 15.94 -4.22
C VAL A 509 32.83 15.32 -5.42
N CYS A 510 32.18 15.36 -6.59
CA CYS A 510 32.76 14.81 -7.81
C CYS A 510 33.80 15.79 -8.37
N GLU A 511 35.02 15.29 -8.59
CA GLU A 511 36.10 16.04 -9.25
C GLU A 511 36.66 15.22 -10.43
N ALA A 512 36.99 15.92 -11.51
CA ALA A 512 37.56 15.34 -12.72
C ALA A 512 39.08 15.10 -12.56
N VAL A 513 39.45 13.97 -11.95
CA VAL A 513 40.87 13.61 -11.78
C VAL A 513 41.36 12.80 -12.99
N LYS A 514 42.27 13.37 -13.78
CA LYS A 514 42.81 12.77 -15.02
C LYS A 514 41.72 12.37 -16.03
N GLY A 515 40.71 13.21 -16.21
CA GLY A 515 39.64 13.01 -17.19
C GLY A 515 38.59 11.96 -16.80
N LYS A 516 38.59 11.48 -15.55
CA LYS A 516 37.57 10.58 -14.99
C LYS A 516 36.97 11.19 -13.73
N ALA A 517 35.66 11.04 -13.57
CA ALA A 517 34.96 11.47 -12.37
C ALA A 517 35.41 10.65 -11.16
N ARG A 518 35.77 11.34 -10.07
CA ARG A 518 36.13 10.72 -8.80
C ARG A 518 35.53 11.51 -7.64
N CYS A 519 34.92 10.81 -6.69
CA CYS A 519 34.44 11.43 -5.47
C CYS A 519 35.61 11.70 -4.52
N VAL A 520 35.82 12.96 -4.17
CA VAL A 520 36.86 13.43 -3.24
C VAL A 520 36.22 14.10 -2.01
N PRO A 521 36.89 14.15 -0.85
CA PRO A 521 36.36 14.87 0.31
C PRO A 521 36.10 16.36 0.00
N GLY A 522 34.90 16.86 0.34
CA GLY A 522 34.56 18.27 0.15
C GLY A 522 35.21 19.20 1.20
N THR A 523 35.22 20.51 0.94
CA THR A 523 35.72 21.50 1.92
C THR A 523 34.59 21.89 2.88
N LYS A 524 34.79 21.74 4.19
CA LYS A 524 33.79 22.04 5.21
C LYS A 524 33.57 23.55 5.37
N CYS A 525 32.31 23.99 5.36
CA CYS A 525 31.90 25.36 5.59
C CYS A 525 30.69 25.37 6.54
N GLY A 526 30.93 25.53 7.84
CA GLY A 526 29.86 25.45 8.84
C GLY A 526 29.15 24.08 8.82
N PRO A 527 27.81 24.04 8.71
CA PRO A 527 27.03 22.81 8.55
C PRO A 527 27.04 22.24 7.11
N THR A 528 27.56 22.99 6.13
CA THR A 528 27.53 22.62 4.70
C THR A 528 28.92 22.19 4.20
N MET A 529 28.96 21.37 3.16
CA MET A 529 30.20 21.02 2.45
C MET A 529 30.21 21.68 1.06
N CYS A 530 31.25 22.45 0.75
CA CYS A 530 31.35 23.16 -0.53
C CYS A 530 31.67 22.21 -1.69
N GLY A 531 31.02 22.49 -2.84
CA GLY A 531 31.19 21.75 -4.09
C GLY A 531 32.59 21.86 -4.68
N ALA A 532 32.89 21.02 -5.68
CA ALA A 532 34.18 21.05 -6.38
C ALA A 532 34.41 22.43 -7.03
N GLY A 533 35.58 23.02 -6.78
CA GLY A 533 35.94 24.37 -7.25
C GLY A 533 35.31 25.52 -6.46
N GLN A 534 34.56 25.27 -5.38
CA GLN A 534 34.04 26.31 -4.49
C GLN A 534 34.88 26.44 -3.22
N VAL A 535 34.94 27.66 -2.67
CA VAL A 535 35.56 27.99 -1.39
C VAL A 535 34.50 28.33 -0.35
N CYS A 536 34.79 28.01 0.92
CA CYS A 536 33.93 28.43 2.02
C CYS A 536 33.97 29.95 2.15
N CYS A 537 32.83 30.58 1.91
CA CYS A 537 32.71 32.02 1.94
C CYS A 537 32.20 32.50 3.30
N ASN A 538 31.20 31.83 3.88
CA ASN A 538 30.69 32.16 5.21
C ASN A 538 30.41 30.90 6.03
N ALA A 539 31.30 30.61 6.97
CA ALA A 539 31.22 29.42 7.81
C ALA A 539 30.10 29.48 8.85
N SER A 540 29.62 30.66 9.25
CA SER A 540 28.49 30.77 10.20
C SER A 540 27.19 30.30 9.56
N CYS A 541 27.03 30.54 8.26
CA CYS A 541 25.81 30.25 7.51
C CYS A 541 25.95 29.06 6.54
N GLY A 542 27.14 28.46 6.44
CA GLY A 542 27.47 27.39 5.51
C GLY A 542 27.35 27.76 4.03
N ILE A 543 27.77 28.97 3.65
CA ILE A 543 27.68 29.49 2.28
C ILE A 543 28.99 29.25 1.52
N CYS A 544 28.88 28.62 0.36
CA CYS A 544 29.98 28.31 -0.55
C CYS A 544 29.88 29.16 -1.83
N THR A 545 31.02 29.63 -2.34
CA THR A 545 31.09 30.48 -3.54
C THR A 545 32.30 30.09 -4.41
N PRO A 546 32.35 30.39 -5.72
CA PRO A 546 33.58 30.21 -6.52
C PRO A 546 34.76 31.03 -5.95
N PRO A 547 36.02 30.75 -6.31
CA PRO A 547 37.20 31.36 -5.68
C PRO A 547 37.23 32.89 -5.78
N ASP A 548 36.58 33.46 -6.80
CA ASP A 548 36.46 34.92 -7.05
C ASP A 548 35.01 35.43 -6.91
N GLY A 549 34.12 34.63 -6.32
CA GLY A 549 32.70 34.97 -6.18
C GLY A 549 32.44 35.98 -5.06
N ALA A 550 31.48 36.89 -5.26
CA ALA A 550 31.03 37.80 -4.21
C ALA A 550 30.47 37.01 -3.01
N CYS A 551 30.83 37.44 -1.80
CA CYS A 551 30.52 36.71 -0.56
C CYS A 551 29.85 37.63 0.46
N ILE A 552 28.69 37.21 0.98
CA ILE A 552 27.93 37.95 1.97
C ILE A 552 28.32 37.47 3.39
N GLN A 553 28.95 38.36 4.15
CA GLN A 553 29.45 38.10 5.52
C GLN A 553 28.42 38.54 6.58
N ILE A 554 27.33 37.79 6.70
CA ILE A 554 26.36 37.94 7.80
C ILE A 554 26.58 36.85 8.85
N VAL A 555 26.36 37.14 10.13
CA VAL A 555 26.44 36.14 11.20
C VAL A 555 25.08 35.44 11.32
N CYS A 556 25.07 34.11 11.22
CA CYS A 556 23.88 33.27 11.41
C CYS A 556 23.95 32.59 12.78
N GLU A 557 23.00 32.85 13.67
CA GLU A 557 23.00 32.26 15.01
C GLU A 557 22.62 30.76 14.99
N ASN A 558 23.59 29.94 15.44
CA ASN A 558 23.53 28.55 15.94
C ASN A 558 23.08 27.40 15.01
N ALA A 559 24.07 26.84 14.29
CA ALA A 559 24.06 25.50 13.69
C ALA A 559 24.78 24.43 14.55
N SER A 560 24.81 24.58 15.89
CA SER A 560 25.60 23.70 16.78
C SER A 560 24.80 23.07 17.93
N LYS A 561 23.56 22.67 17.65
CA LYS A 561 22.91 21.55 18.34
C LYS A 561 22.29 20.68 17.26
N PHE A 562 22.97 19.61 16.90
CA PHE A 562 22.50 18.23 16.67
C PHE A 562 23.62 17.44 15.98
#